data_AF-A0AAE0BXJ6-F1
#
_entry.id   AF-A0AAE0BXJ6-F1
#
_cell.length_a   1.000
_cell.length_b   1.000
_cell.length_c   1.000
_cell.angle_alpha   90.00
_cell.angle_beta   90.00
_cell.angle_gamma   90.00
#
_symmetry.space_group_name_H-M   'P 1'
#
loop_
_entity.id
_entity.type
_entity.pdbx_description
1 polymer ?
#
loop_
_entity_poly.entity_id
_entity_poly.type
_entity_poly.pdbx_seq_one_letter_code
_entity_poly.pdbx_strand_id
1 'polypeptide(L)'
;MSTFDGGEVACGARDTSRNGAGSGKSAVLDSGATRHIFNDMSVFDKDYNPMGGSTFSVVQNRPVSSAGNGAVHFAKTDLVSGKVVGLWLRDAHFIPGQPFNLISVVALEDAGFCVDFPARTISNGGATFSFSREGKQYIIREDSTGALDTFMACGAHEDPPPKDKTDWIFEDADTHFETHGPFNLELFADKDNHILPVYCTATDSCFDKDWAGKACYGNPPFEHDITLQCLQKALRDHAGHHP
;
A
#
# COMPACT_ATOMS: atom_id res chain seq x y z
N MET A 1 -18.70 -60.36 2.47
CA MET A 1 -19.76 -59.63 3.20
C MET A 1 -19.04 -58.76 4.23
N SER A 2 -19.07 -57.43 4.05
CA SER A 2 -18.54 -56.36 4.94
C SER A 2 -17.01 -56.32 5.11
N THR A 3 -16.15 -55.45 4.54
CA THR A 3 -16.13 -53.98 4.30
C THR A 3 -16.37 -53.11 5.53
N PHE A 4 -15.31 -52.52 6.06
CA PHE A 4 -15.36 -51.25 6.78
C PHE A 4 -14.41 -50.25 6.13
N ASP A 5 -15.04 -49.33 5.40
CA ASP A 5 -14.55 -48.04 4.94
C ASP A 5 -14.48 -47.03 6.09
N GLY A 6 -13.70 -45.97 5.88
CA GLY A 6 -14.16 -44.62 6.20
C GLY A 6 -13.24 -43.79 7.09
N GLY A 7 -12.59 -42.77 6.49
CA GLY A 7 -12.10 -41.63 7.25
C GLY A 7 -10.90 -40.86 6.71
N GLU A 8 -10.53 -40.97 5.43
CA GLU A 8 -9.55 -40.07 4.84
C GLU A 8 -10.21 -38.71 4.59
N VAL A 9 -9.84 -37.71 5.39
CA VAL A 9 -10.32 -36.34 5.21
C VAL A 9 -9.65 -35.79 3.96
N ALA A 10 -10.42 -35.70 2.88
CA ALA A 10 -10.02 -35.08 1.64
C ALA A 10 -9.54 -33.63 1.88
N CYS A 11 -8.22 -33.43 1.85
CA CYS A 11 -7.64 -32.13 1.54
C CYS A 11 -8.05 -31.80 0.10
N GLY A 12 -9.11 -31.00 -0.03
CA GLY A 12 -9.59 -30.52 -1.31
C GLY A 12 -8.44 -29.92 -2.10
N ALA A 13 -8.12 -30.56 -3.22
CA ALA A 13 -7.23 -30.02 -4.23
C ALA A 13 -7.75 -28.64 -4.63
N ARG A 14 -7.06 -27.58 -4.18
CA ARG A 14 -7.17 -26.27 -4.81
C ARG A 14 -6.35 -26.34 -6.07
N ASP A 15 -7.09 -26.31 -7.15
CA ASP A 15 -6.69 -26.15 -8.54
C ASP A 15 -5.41 -25.30 -8.67
N THR A 16 -4.28 -25.98 -8.78
CA THR A 16 -3.04 -25.40 -9.30
C THR A 16 -3.22 -25.33 -10.80
N SER A 17 -3.96 -24.33 -11.26
CA SER A 17 -4.11 -24.06 -12.69
C SER A 17 -2.71 -23.84 -13.26
N ARG A 18 -2.23 -24.90 -13.91
CA ARG A 18 -0.95 -24.99 -14.58
C ARG A 18 -0.77 -23.80 -15.52
N ASN A 19 0.43 -23.25 -15.51
CA ASN A 19 0.99 -22.40 -16.54
C ASN A 19 0.64 -22.96 -17.93
N GLY A 20 -0.41 -22.39 -18.52
CA GLY A 20 -0.72 -22.54 -19.93
C GLY A 20 0.26 -21.67 -20.72
N ALA A 21 0.86 -22.26 -21.73
CA ALA A 21 1.74 -21.59 -22.69
C ALA A 21 1.07 -20.29 -23.20
N GLY A 22 1.59 -19.14 -22.77
CA GLY A 22 1.10 -17.80 -23.11
C GLY A 22 1.03 -16.77 -21.97
N SER A 23 1.44 -17.10 -20.73
CA SER A 23 1.16 -16.24 -19.56
C SER A 23 2.27 -15.22 -19.26
N GLY A 24 2.07 -13.96 -19.65
CA GLY A 24 2.83 -12.82 -19.10
C GLY A 24 2.61 -12.66 -17.58
N LYS A 25 3.46 -11.87 -16.92
CA LYS A 25 3.35 -11.61 -15.47
C LYS A 25 1.99 -10.97 -15.13
N SER A 26 1.47 -11.28 -13.94
CA SER A 26 0.28 -10.63 -13.40
C SER A 26 0.44 -10.34 -11.91
N ALA A 27 -0.17 -9.25 -11.45
CA ALA A 27 -0.16 -8.86 -10.04
C ALA A 27 -1.42 -8.08 -9.66
N VAL A 28 -1.85 -8.23 -8.40
CA VAL A 28 -2.96 -7.48 -7.82
C VAL A 28 -2.47 -6.10 -7.37
N LEU A 29 -3.21 -5.04 -7.69
CA LEU A 29 -2.99 -3.72 -7.11
C LEU A 29 -3.61 -3.65 -5.71
N ASP A 30 -2.79 -3.37 -4.70
CA ASP A 30 -3.21 -3.33 -3.30
C ASP A 30 -2.76 -2.02 -2.64
N SER A 31 -3.73 -1.21 -2.22
CA SER A 31 -3.46 0.03 -1.48
C SER A 31 -3.14 -0.21 0.00
N GLY A 32 -3.39 -1.41 0.54
CA GLY A 32 -3.04 -1.78 1.91
C GLY A 32 -1.61 -2.30 2.07
N ALA A 33 -0.90 -2.54 0.96
CA ALA A 33 0.47 -2.99 0.98
C ALA A 33 1.44 -1.81 0.88
N THR A 34 2.57 -1.91 1.59
CA THR A 34 3.65 -0.91 1.60
C THR A 34 4.83 -1.26 0.67
N ARG A 35 4.85 -2.48 0.13
CA ARG A 35 5.89 -2.99 -0.76
C ARG A 35 5.30 -3.86 -1.87
N HIS A 36 5.97 -3.92 -3.01
CA HIS A 36 5.65 -4.90 -4.04
C HIS A 36 6.12 -6.28 -3.59
N ILE A 37 5.32 -7.31 -3.84
CA ILE A 37 5.60 -8.69 -3.42
C ILE A 37 5.42 -9.61 -4.62
N PHE A 38 6.42 -10.44 -4.87
CA PHE A 38 6.39 -11.45 -5.93
C PHE A 38 6.77 -12.82 -5.38
N ASN A 39 6.14 -13.87 -5.88
CA ASN A 39 6.32 -15.23 -5.40
C ASN A 39 7.12 -16.15 -6.34
N ASP A 40 7.48 -15.65 -7.50
CA ASP A 40 8.32 -16.35 -8.48
C ASP A 40 9.62 -15.57 -8.67
N MET A 41 10.75 -16.19 -8.36
CA MET A 41 12.08 -15.58 -8.50
C MET A 41 12.38 -15.20 -9.96
N SER A 42 11.83 -15.94 -10.93
CA SER A 42 12.15 -15.76 -12.35
C SER A 42 11.66 -14.43 -12.93
N VAL A 43 10.80 -13.70 -12.22
CA VAL A 43 10.28 -12.39 -12.64
C VAL A 43 11.21 -11.23 -12.28
N PHE A 44 12.21 -11.48 -11.43
CA PHE A 44 13.19 -10.47 -11.02
C PHE A 44 14.28 -10.32 -12.06
N ASP A 45 14.75 -9.09 -12.21
CA ASP A 45 15.88 -8.77 -13.09
C ASP A 45 17.22 -9.23 -12.49
N LYS A 46 18.29 -9.05 -13.27
CA LYS A 46 19.65 -9.47 -12.88
C LYS A 46 20.19 -8.78 -11.62
N ASP A 47 19.50 -7.74 -11.15
CA ASP A 47 19.84 -6.98 -9.94
C ASP A 47 19.24 -7.58 -8.66
N TYR A 48 18.62 -8.77 -8.73
CA TYR A 48 18.14 -9.49 -7.55
C TYR A 48 19.23 -9.64 -6.48
N ASN A 49 18.91 -9.20 -5.27
CA ASN A 49 19.77 -9.24 -4.10
C ASN A 49 19.19 -10.20 -3.04
N PRO A 50 19.79 -11.40 -2.86
CA PRO A 50 19.35 -12.35 -1.84
C PRO A 50 19.61 -11.87 -0.40
N MET A 51 20.47 -10.87 -0.21
CA MET A 51 20.77 -10.28 1.10
C MET A 51 19.84 -9.10 1.44
N GLY A 52 19.05 -8.61 0.49
CA GLY A 52 18.11 -7.49 0.68
C GLY A 52 16.76 -7.90 1.27
N GLY A 53 16.72 -9.01 2.00
CA GLY A 53 15.51 -9.47 2.68
C GLY A 53 15.00 -8.46 3.69
N SER A 54 13.68 -8.33 3.81
CA SER A 54 13.01 -7.50 4.82
C SER A 54 11.94 -8.30 5.54
N THR A 55 11.63 -7.90 6.76
CA THR A 55 10.57 -8.50 7.57
C THR A 55 9.36 -7.57 7.60
N PHE A 56 8.19 -8.15 7.34
CA PHE A 56 6.90 -7.48 7.23
C PHE A 56 6.04 -7.79 8.43
N SER A 57 5.55 -6.75 9.09
CA SER A 57 4.46 -6.85 10.05
C SER A 57 3.16 -7.01 9.27
N VAL A 58 2.62 -8.23 9.24
CA VAL A 58 1.34 -8.55 8.61
C VAL A 58 0.27 -8.75 9.68
N VAL A 59 -1.00 -8.70 9.29
CA VAL A 59 -2.15 -8.91 10.20
C VAL A 59 -2.15 -10.31 10.86
N GLN A 60 -1.36 -11.25 10.34
CA GLN A 60 -1.14 -12.55 10.98
C GLN A 60 -0.14 -12.44 12.13
N ASN A 61 -0.37 -13.18 13.21
CA ASN A 61 0.48 -13.25 14.42
C ASN A 61 1.94 -13.70 14.20
N ARG A 62 2.43 -13.77 12.96
CA ARG A 62 3.82 -14.07 12.62
C ARG A 62 4.31 -13.11 11.54
N PRO A 63 5.45 -12.45 11.74
CA PRO A 63 6.09 -11.68 10.68
C PRO A 63 6.38 -12.56 9.48
N VAL A 64 6.25 -11.98 8.29
CA VAL A 64 6.65 -12.62 7.03
C VAL A 64 7.99 -12.03 6.64
N SER A 65 8.95 -12.83 6.20
CA SER A 65 10.25 -12.34 5.72
C SER A 65 10.41 -12.63 4.23
N SER A 66 10.93 -11.66 3.47
CA SER A 66 11.35 -11.90 2.09
C SER A 66 12.70 -12.59 2.02
N ALA A 67 12.87 -13.42 1.00
CA ALA A 67 14.12 -14.11 0.70
C ALA A 67 15.13 -13.24 -0.09
N GLY A 68 14.72 -12.02 -0.43
CA GLY A 68 15.53 -10.98 -1.07
C GLY A 68 14.65 -9.90 -1.68
N ASN A 69 15.28 -8.96 -2.39
CA ASN A 69 14.61 -7.91 -3.14
C ASN A 69 15.29 -7.67 -4.50
N GLY A 70 14.66 -6.91 -5.39
CA GLY A 70 15.21 -6.54 -6.70
C GLY A 70 14.23 -5.74 -7.54
N ALA A 71 14.52 -5.56 -8.83
CA ALA A 71 13.59 -4.96 -9.76
C ALA A 71 12.71 -6.02 -10.46
N VAL A 72 11.46 -5.66 -10.71
CA VAL A 72 10.53 -6.41 -11.56
C VAL A 72 9.99 -5.46 -12.62
N HIS A 73 10.04 -5.85 -13.89
CA HIS A 73 9.45 -5.08 -14.98
C HIS A 73 8.20 -5.75 -15.56
N PHE A 74 7.23 -4.95 -15.96
CA PHE A 74 6.10 -5.37 -16.81
C PHE A 74 6.22 -4.69 -18.17
N ALA A 75 6.22 -5.46 -19.25
CA ALA A 75 6.06 -4.89 -20.58
C ALA A 75 4.60 -4.48 -20.80
N LYS A 76 4.36 -3.17 -20.93
CA LYS A 76 3.03 -2.57 -21.04
C LYS A 76 2.93 -1.72 -22.30
N THR A 77 1.79 -1.77 -22.97
CA THR A 77 1.49 -0.84 -24.05
C THR A 77 1.09 0.50 -23.44
N ASP A 78 1.88 1.54 -23.72
CA ASP A 78 1.52 2.90 -23.36
C ASP A 78 0.32 3.35 -24.18
N LEU A 79 -0.75 3.76 -23.50
CA LEU A 79 -2.00 4.21 -24.12
C LEU A 79 -1.82 5.52 -24.90
N VAL A 80 -0.80 6.32 -24.57
CA VAL A 80 -0.54 7.60 -25.24
C VAL A 80 0.19 7.38 -26.56
N SER A 81 1.35 6.69 -26.52
CA SER A 81 2.18 6.48 -27.71
C SER A 81 1.83 5.23 -28.52
N GLY A 82 1.07 4.29 -27.94
CA GLY A 82 0.79 2.97 -28.53
C GLY A 82 1.98 2.02 -28.54
N LYS A 83 3.14 2.40 -27.95
CA LYS A 83 4.36 1.59 -27.93
C LYS A 83 4.44 0.72 -26.68
N VAL A 84 5.16 -0.40 -26.79
CA VAL A 84 5.49 -1.23 -25.62
C VAL A 84 6.65 -0.58 -24.86
N VAL A 85 6.41 -0.25 -23.59
CA VAL A 85 7.39 0.30 -22.66
C VAL A 85 7.38 -0.49 -21.35
N GLY A 86 8.46 -0.37 -20.57
CA GLY A 86 8.58 -1.05 -19.29
C GLY A 86 7.95 -0.24 -18.16
N LEU A 87 7.04 -0.86 -17.39
CA LEU A 87 6.71 -0.42 -16.04
C LEU A 87 7.70 -1.08 -15.06
N TRP A 88 8.58 -0.29 -14.47
CA TRP A 88 9.65 -0.75 -13.59
C TRP A 88 9.26 -0.60 -12.13
N LEU A 89 9.24 -1.72 -11.40
CA LEU A 89 8.98 -1.78 -9.97
C LEU A 89 10.30 -2.03 -9.26
N ARG A 90 10.84 -1.01 -8.60
CA ARG A 90 12.07 -1.11 -7.79
C ARG A 90 11.72 -1.60 -6.39
N ASP A 91 12.71 -2.16 -5.69
CA ASP A 91 12.56 -2.67 -4.31
C ASP A 91 11.36 -3.63 -4.15
N ALA A 92 11.15 -4.48 -5.16
CA ALA A 92 10.17 -5.55 -5.08
C ALA A 92 10.74 -6.69 -4.22
N HIS A 93 9.90 -7.31 -3.39
CA HIS A 93 10.33 -8.33 -2.45
C HIS A 93 9.91 -9.73 -2.88
N PHE A 94 10.85 -10.67 -2.84
CA PHE A 94 10.59 -12.07 -3.17
C PHE A 94 10.12 -12.84 -1.93
N ILE A 95 8.88 -13.32 -1.96
CA ILE A 95 8.26 -14.14 -0.91
C ILE A 95 7.67 -15.41 -1.56
N PRO A 96 8.42 -16.51 -1.67
CA PRO A 96 7.96 -17.70 -2.40
C PRO A 96 6.71 -18.36 -1.81
N GLY A 97 6.43 -18.15 -0.52
CA GLY A 97 5.21 -18.64 0.14
C GLY A 97 3.96 -17.81 -0.13
N GLN A 98 4.07 -16.66 -0.79
CA GLN A 98 2.93 -15.78 -1.05
C GLN A 98 2.04 -16.38 -2.16
N PRO A 99 0.70 -16.44 -1.98
CA PRO A 99 -0.19 -17.09 -2.94
C PRO A 99 -0.39 -16.34 -4.27
N PHE A 100 -0.04 -15.06 -4.34
CA PHE A 100 -0.17 -14.23 -5.54
C PHE A 100 0.82 -13.07 -5.51
N ASN A 101 1.14 -12.52 -6.68
CA ASN A 101 1.93 -11.29 -6.79
C ASN A 101 1.08 -10.07 -6.47
N LEU A 102 1.72 -9.05 -5.91
CA LEU A 102 1.09 -7.83 -5.45
C LEU A 102 1.97 -6.64 -5.81
N ILE A 103 1.31 -5.58 -6.26
CA ILE A 103 1.91 -4.27 -6.48
C ILE A 103 1.27 -3.32 -5.48
N SER A 104 2.08 -2.83 -4.54
CA SER A 104 1.70 -1.75 -3.63
C SER A 104 1.40 -0.48 -4.41
N VAL A 105 0.21 0.08 -4.21
CA VAL A 105 -0.16 1.40 -4.74
C VAL A 105 0.65 2.49 -4.05
N VAL A 106 0.87 2.36 -2.74
CA VAL A 106 1.69 3.30 -1.96
C VAL A 106 3.11 3.40 -2.52
N ALA A 107 3.76 2.26 -2.80
CA ALA A 107 5.10 2.24 -3.38
C ALA A 107 5.14 2.78 -4.82
N LEU A 108 4.04 2.66 -5.58
CA LEU A 108 3.92 3.33 -6.89
C LEU A 108 3.84 4.85 -6.72
N GLU A 109 3.01 5.34 -5.81
CA GLU A 109 2.86 6.78 -5.53
C GLU A 109 4.16 7.39 -5.01
N ASP A 110 4.86 6.72 -4.10
CA ASP A 110 6.20 7.11 -3.61
C ASP A 110 7.22 7.21 -4.76
N ALA A 111 7.06 6.38 -5.79
CA ALA A 111 7.88 6.41 -7.02
C ALA A 111 7.38 7.39 -8.09
N GLY A 112 6.42 8.26 -7.75
CA GLY A 112 5.88 9.31 -8.62
C GLY A 112 4.84 8.84 -9.64
N PHE A 113 4.30 7.63 -9.49
CA PHE A 113 3.18 7.18 -10.32
C PHE A 113 1.85 7.69 -9.79
N CYS A 114 0.93 8.03 -10.68
CA CYS A 114 -0.46 8.31 -10.35
C CYS A 114 -1.33 7.09 -10.70
N VAL A 115 -2.09 6.58 -9.74
CA VAL A 115 -3.00 5.45 -9.91
C VAL A 115 -4.45 5.93 -9.87
N ASP A 116 -5.15 5.84 -11.00
CA ASP A 116 -6.56 6.22 -11.13
C ASP A 116 -7.43 4.95 -11.24
N PHE A 117 -8.15 4.62 -10.17
CA PHE A 117 -9.06 3.47 -10.13
C PHE A 117 -10.32 3.64 -10.99
N PRO A 118 -11.01 4.80 -10.99
CA PRO A 118 -12.09 5.08 -11.93
C PRO A 118 -11.71 4.89 -13.40
N ALA A 119 -10.60 5.47 -13.85
CA ALA A 119 -10.10 5.38 -15.22
C ALA A 119 -9.37 4.06 -15.50
N ARG A 120 -8.96 3.34 -14.44
CA ARG A 120 -8.20 2.08 -14.48
C ARG A 120 -6.84 2.24 -15.16
N THR A 121 -6.15 3.30 -14.77
CA THR A 121 -4.87 3.68 -15.36
C THR A 121 -3.79 3.94 -14.32
N ILE A 122 -2.55 3.59 -14.66
CA ILE A 122 -1.35 4.01 -13.94
C ILE A 122 -0.57 4.93 -14.87
N SER A 123 -0.13 6.10 -14.42
CA SER A 123 0.61 7.04 -15.25
C SER A 123 1.87 7.56 -14.56
N ASN A 124 2.94 7.77 -15.32
CA ASN A 124 4.19 8.39 -14.88
C ASN A 124 4.98 8.89 -16.08
N GLY A 125 5.58 10.08 -15.99
CA GLY A 125 6.51 10.59 -17.00
C GLY A 125 5.92 10.71 -18.42
N GLY A 126 4.60 10.89 -18.53
CA GLY A 126 3.88 10.96 -19.80
C GLY A 126 3.45 9.61 -20.39
N ALA A 127 3.83 8.48 -19.80
CA ALA A 127 3.31 7.16 -20.15
C ALA A 127 2.06 6.82 -19.32
N THR A 128 1.12 6.10 -19.92
CA THR A 128 -0.12 5.65 -19.25
C THR A 128 -0.38 4.17 -19.56
N PHE A 129 -0.62 3.38 -18.52
CA PHE A 129 -0.85 1.93 -18.60
C PHE A 129 -2.24 1.58 -18.09
N SER A 130 -2.91 0.65 -18.75
CA SER A 130 -4.20 0.14 -18.27
C SER A 130 -4.04 -1.03 -17.29
N PHE A 131 -4.99 -1.13 -16.37
CA PHE A 131 -5.25 -2.34 -15.58
C PHE A 131 -6.75 -2.70 -15.62
N SER A 132 -7.09 -3.92 -15.20
CA SER A 132 -8.47 -4.42 -15.22
C SER A 132 -9.02 -4.57 -13.80
N ARG A 133 -10.35 -4.62 -13.69
CA ARG A 133 -11.04 -5.10 -12.49
C ARG A 133 -11.58 -6.50 -12.77
N GLU A 134 -11.20 -7.46 -11.96
CA GLU A 134 -11.64 -8.85 -12.05
C GLU A 134 -12.24 -9.27 -10.71
N GLY A 135 -13.57 -9.39 -10.70
CA GLY A 135 -14.33 -9.58 -9.47
C GLY A 135 -14.11 -8.44 -8.47
N LYS A 136 -13.48 -8.77 -7.33
CA LYS A 136 -13.19 -7.84 -6.23
C LYS A 136 -11.76 -7.32 -6.23
N GLN A 137 -10.97 -7.62 -7.26
CA GLN A 137 -9.56 -7.23 -7.34
C GLN A 137 -9.28 -6.36 -8.55
N TYR A 138 -8.30 -5.48 -8.42
CA TYR A 138 -7.70 -4.77 -9.54
C TYR A 138 -6.41 -5.48 -9.91
N ILE A 139 -6.24 -5.81 -11.20
CA ILE A 139 -5.14 -6.66 -11.66
C ILE A 139 -4.47 -5.99 -12.85
N ILE A 140 -3.15 -5.91 -12.80
CA ILE A 140 -2.32 -5.55 -13.94
C ILE A 140 -1.67 -6.80 -14.53
N ARG A 141 -1.65 -6.85 -15.86
CA ARG A 141 -1.01 -7.91 -16.64
C ARG A 141 -0.02 -7.31 -17.61
N GLU A 142 1.02 -8.08 -17.89
CA GLU A 142 1.94 -7.83 -18.98
C GLU A 142 1.22 -7.99 -20.32
N ASP A 143 1.40 -7.04 -21.24
CA ASP A 143 0.67 -6.99 -22.51
C ASP A 143 1.38 -7.78 -23.62
N SER A 144 2.72 -7.96 -23.52
CA SER A 144 3.50 -8.77 -24.46
C SER A 144 4.83 -9.23 -23.86
N THR A 145 5.40 -10.33 -24.36
CA THR A 145 6.79 -10.75 -24.07
C THR A 145 7.80 -10.23 -25.11
N GLY A 146 7.38 -9.26 -25.94
CA GLY A 146 8.19 -8.70 -27.03
C GLY A 146 9.22 -7.69 -26.55
N ALA A 147 10.30 -7.51 -27.33
CA ALA A 147 11.41 -6.62 -27.02
C ALA A 147 10.92 -5.20 -26.64
N LEU A 148 11.38 -4.69 -25.50
CA LEU A 148 11.09 -3.34 -25.03
C LEU A 148 11.67 -2.32 -26.02
N ASP A 149 10.82 -1.56 -26.71
CA ASP A 149 11.25 -0.59 -27.71
C ASP A 149 11.77 0.71 -27.10
N THR A 150 11.59 0.94 -25.80
CA THR A 150 12.10 2.15 -25.13
C THR A 150 12.33 1.88 -23.64
N PHE A 151 13.57 2.10 -23.18
CA PHE A 151 13.91 2.20 -21.76
C PHE A 151 13.40 3.54 -21.22
N MET A 152 12.15 3.57 -20.76
CA MET A 152 11.74 4.57 -19.78
C MET A 152 12.26 4.10 -18.42
N ALA A 153 13.51 4.44 -18.11
CA ALA A 153 13.88 4.55 -16.71
C ALA A 153 13.03 5.71 -16.16
N CYS A 154 11.95 5.40 -15.45
CA CYS A 154 11.33 6.40 -14.59
C CYS A 154 12.47 6.91 -13.69
N GLY A 155 12.77 8.19 -13.86
CA GLY A 155 14.07 8.78 -13.60
C GLY A 155 14.55 8.51 -12.19
N ALA A 156 15.88 8.52 -12.02
CA ALA A 156 16.48 8.90 -10.77
C ALA A 156 16.02 10.33 -10.44
N HIS A 157 14.81 10.46 -9.92
CA HIS A 157 14.56 11.49 -8.92
C HIS A 157 15.39 11.04 -7.72
N GLU A 158 16.20 11.95 -7.19
CA GLU A 158 16.69 11.79 -5.82
C GLU A 158 15.49 11.36 -5.00
N ASP A 159 15.64 10.26 -4.24
CA ASP A 159 14.57 9.76 -3.38
C ASP A 159 13.94 10.99 -2.72
N PRO A 160 12.64 11.28 -2.95
CA PRO A 160 12.00 12.33 -2.18
C PRO A 160 12.34 12.02 -0.72
N PRO A 161 12.78 13.03 0.07
CA PRO A 161 13.21 12.79 1.43
C PRO A 161 12.15 11.91 2.08
N PRO A 162 12.54 10.82 2.77
CA PRO A 162 11.59 9.85 3.31
C PRO A 162 10.48 10.63 3.98
N LYS A 163 9.24 10.50 3.46
CA LYS A 163 8.11 11.23 4.02
C LYS A 163 8.14 10.95 5.50
N ASP A 164 8.29 12.01 6.30
CA ASP A 164 8.52 11.86 7.72
C ASP A 164 7.31 11.11 8.27
N LYS A 165 7.52 9.84 8.64
CA LYS A 165 6.45 8.96 9.11
C LYS A 165 5.97 9.37 10.50
N THR A 166 6.57 10.39 11.08
CA THR A 166 6.13 11.06 12.31
C THR A 166 5.30 12.31 12.02
N ASP A 167 5.28 12.81 10.78
CA ASP A 167 4.59 14.03 10.38
C ASP A 167 3.60 13.76 9.24
N TRP A 168 2.37 13.39 9.61
CA TRP A 168 1.30 13.06 8.67
C TRP A 168 0.42 14.27 8.33
N ILE A 169 0.98 15.48 8.27
CA ILE A 169 0.20 16.66 7.91
C ILE A 169 -0.27 16.50 6.46
N PHE A 170 -1.56 16.73 6.21
CA PHE A 170 -2.07 16.81 4.84
C PHE A 170 -1.35 17.96 4.13
N GLU A 171 -0.84 17.73 2.92
CA GLU A 171 -0.13 18.77 2.15
C GLU A 171 -0.96 20.06 1.94
N ASP A 172 -2.29 19.95 2.08
CA ASP A 172 -3.28 21.05 2.08
C ASP A 172 -4.05 21.17 3.41
N ALA A 173 -3.38 21.00 4.55
CA ALA A 173 -4.02 21.05 5.87
C ALA A 173 -4.87 22.31 6.05
N ASP A 174 -4.36 23.49 5.65
CA ASP A 174 -5.08 24.77 5.71
C ASP A 174 -6.45 24.70 5.01
N THR A 175 -6.52 24.12 3.82
CA THR A 175 -7.77 23.93 3.05
C THR A 175 -8.74 22.98 3.75
N HIS A 176 -8.22 21.93 4.41
CA HIS A 176 -9.04 20.99 5.18
C HIS A 176 -9.66 21.68 6.42
N PHE A 177 -8.88 22.51 7.12
CA PHE A 177 -9.33 23.29 8.27
C PHE A 177 -10.36 24.36 7.92
N GLU A 178 -10.23 25.00 6.77
CA GLU A 178 -11.26 25.93 6.26
C GLU A 178 -12.59 25.23 5.98
N THR A 179 -12.55 23.96 5.57
CA THR A 179 -13.74 23.19 5.18
C THR A 179 -14.42 22.46 6.34
N HIS A 180 -13.65 21.99 7.33
CA HIS A 180 -14.14 21.12 8.42
C HIS A 180 -14.01 21.74 9.81
N GLY A 181 -13.39 22.93 9.90
CA GLY A 181 -13.26 23.69 11.13
C GLY A 181 -14.48 24.57 11.45
N PRO A 182 -14.39 25.39 12.52
CA PRO A 182 -13.21 25.59 13.36
C PRO A 182 -13.02 24.50 14.42
N PHE A 183 -11.78 24.06 14.63
CA PHE A 183 -11.41 23.15 15.71
C PHE A 183 -10.83 23.93 16.90
N ASN A 184 -11.06 23.42 18.11
CA ASN A 184 -10.63 24.03 19.37
C ASN A 184 -9.33 23.43 19.92
N LEU A 185 -9.01 22.18 19.55
CA LEU A 185 -7.91 21.42 20.13
C LEU A 185 -7.33 20.45 19.11
N GLU A 186 -6.01 20.46 18.98
CA GLU A 186 -5.26 19.46 18.24
C GLU A 186 -4.75 18.37 19.19
N LEU A 187 -5.13 17.12 18.90
CA LEU A 187 -4.95 15.99 19.81
C LEU A 187 -3.55 15.38 19.71
N PHE A 188 -2.87 15.51 18.57
CA PHE A 188 -1.58 14.86 18.32
C PHE A 188 -0.68 15.83 17.53
N ALA A 189 0.28 16.44 18.22
CA ALA A 189 1.28 17.33 17.64
C ALA A 189 2.56 17.37 18.50
N ASP A 190 3.54 18.14 18.07
CA ASP A 190 4.72 18.61 18.78
C ASP A 190 4.82 20.14 18.62
N LYS A 191 5.77 20.76 19.32
CA LYS A 191 6.06 22.19 19.26
C LYS A 191 6.39 22.71 17.86
N ASP A 192 6.83 21.83 16.96
CA ASP A 192 7.32 22.20 15.63
C ASP A 192 6.32 21.87 14.51
N ASN A 193 5.26 21.09 14.78
CA ASN A 193 4.30 20.63 13.76
C ASN A 193 2.81 20.85 14.14
N HIS A 194 2.54 21.60 15.20
CA HIS A 194 1.17 21.98 15.54
C HIS A 194 0.59 22.95 14.51
N ILE A 195 -0.67 22.75 14.17
CA ILE A 195 -1.44 23.58 13.23
C ILE A 195 -2.34 24.53 14.02
N LEU A 196 -2.86 24.08 15.17
CA LEU A 196 -3.67 24.90 16.06
C LEU A 196 -2.81 25.55 17.17
N PRO A 197 -3.22 26.72 17.69
CA PRO A 197 -2.55 27.34 18.84
C PRO A 197 -2.73 26.56 20.14
N VAL A 198 -3.71 25.66 20.19
CA VAL A 198 -3.97 24.78 21.34
C VAL A 198 -3.82 23.33 20.87
N TYR A 199 -2.77 22.68 21.35
CA TYR A 199 -2.40 21.33 20.92
C TYR A 199 -1.94 20.47 22.10
N CYS A 200 -1.80 19.18 21.87
CA CYS A 200 -1.31 18.18 22.82
C CYS A 200 -0.05 17.52 22.27
N THR A 201 0.86 17.15 23.15
CA THR A 201 2.13 16.50 22.79
C THR A 201 2.27 15.16 23.49
N ALA A 202 3.35 14.43 23.19
CA ALA A 202 3.66 13.18 23.90
C ALA A 202 3.81 13.37 25.42
N THR A 203 4.29 14.52 25.88
CA THR A 203 4.47 14.84 27.31
C THR A 203 3.29 15.59 27.92
N ASP A 204 2.40 16.15 27.11
CA ASP A 204 1.13 16.77 27.51
C ASP A 204 -0.02 16.10 26.75
N SER A 205 -0.32 14.86 27.17
CA SER A 205 -1.15 13.91 26.45
C SER A 205 -2.60 14.39 26.29
N CYS A 206 -3.16 14.22 25.09
CA CYS A 206 -4.56 14.52 24.83
C CYS A 206 -5.52 13.60 25.59
N PHE A 207 -5.07 12.42 26.01
CA PHE A 207 -5.90 11.43 26.72
C PHE A 207 -6.23 11.86 28.16
N ASP A 208 -5.41 12.73 28.74
CA ASP A 208 -5.61 13.29 30.08
C ASP A 208 -6.47 14.55 30.09
N LYS A 209 -6.82 15.07 28.90
CA LYS A 209 -7.62 16.29 28.73
C LYS A 209 -9.09 15.96 28.45
N ASP A 210 -9.99 16.86 28.85
CA ASP A 210 -11.42 16.75 28.52
C ASP A 210 -11.68 17.18 27.07
N TRP A 211 -12.40 16.33 26.31
CA TRP A 211 -12.80 16.60 24.92
C TRP A 211 -14.26 17.06 24.82
N ALA A 212 -15.04 16.93 25.90
CA ALA A 212 -16.46 17.27 25.88
C ALA A 212 -16.70 18.73 25.44
N GLY A 213 -17.65 18.91 24.51
CA GLY A 213 -18.02 20.23 23.97
C GLY A 213 -16.97 20.90 23.08
N LYS A 214 -15.87 20.22 22.73
CA LYS A 214 -14.82 20.72 21.83
C LYS A 214 -14.90 20.06 20.46
N ALA A 215 -14.63 20.82 19.40
CA ALA A 215 -14.29 20.29 18.09
C ALA A 215 -12.79 19.95 18.10
N CYS A 216 -12.46 18.66 18.14
CA CYS A 216 -11.07 18.19 18.19
C CYS A 216 -10.58 17.78 16.81
N TYR A 217 -9.38 18.21 16.44
CA TYR A 217 -8.65 17.69 15.29
C TYR A 217 -7.63 16.65 15.77
N GLY A 218 -7.61 15.47 15.17
CA GLY A 218 -6.71 14.40 15.59
C GLY A 218 -6.11 13.66 14.40
N ASN A 219 -4.79 13.65 14.36
CA ASN A 219 -3.99 12.85 13.44
C ASN A 219 -3.03 11.95 14.22
N PRO A 220 -3.54 10.87 14.85
CA PRO A 220 -2.72 10.03 15.71
C PRO A 220 -1.59 9.33 14.93
N PRO A 221 -0.48 8.98 15.59
CA PRO A 221 0.46 7.99 15.07
C PRO A 221 -0.28 6.73 14.60
N PHE A 222 0.16 6.14 13.49
CA PHE A 222 -0.48 4.97 12.88
C PHE A 222 -0.20 3.67 13.67
N GLU A 223 -0.67 3.65 14.91
CA GLU A 223 -0.58 2.55 15.86
C GLU A 223 -1.98 2.12 16.26
N HIS A 224 -2.22 0.81 16.24
CA HIS A 224 -3.55 0.24 16.51
C HIS A 224 -4.09 0.67 17.88
N ASP A 225 -3.25 0.61 18.90
CA ASP A 225 -3.64 0.88 20.29
C ASP A 225 -3.99 2.37 20.48
N ILE A 226 -3.21 3.28 19.89
CA ILE A 226 -3.47 4.72 19.95
C ILE A 226 -4.74 5.09 19.19
N THR A 227 -4.94 4.51 18.00
CA THR A 227 -6.15 4.72 17.20
C THR A 227 -7.39 4.24 17.95
N LEU A 228 -7.31 3.05 18.56
CA LEU A 228 -8.41 2.47 19.33
C LEU A 228 -8.70 3.31 20.59
N GLN A 229 -7.67 3.75 21.30
CA GLN A 229 -7.80 4.60 22.48
C GLN A 229 -8.43 5.96 22.13
N CYS A 230 -8.05 6.55 21.00
CA CYS A 230 -8.63 7.79 20.48
C CYS A 230 -10.12 7.64 20.18
N LEU A 231 -10.52 6.57 19.48
CA LEU A 231 -11.92 6.28 19.20
C LEU A 231 -12.73 6.04 20.48
N GLN A 232 -12.19 5.27 21.43
CA GLN A 232 -12.84 5.01 22.72
C GLN A 232 -13.03 6.28 23.54
N LYS A 233 -12.04 7.18 23.54
CA LYS A 233 -12.14 8.46 24.25
C LYS A 233 -13.12 9.41 23.56
N ALA A 234 -13.10 9.49 22.23
CA ALA A 234 -14.09 10.26 21.48
C ALA A 234 -15.52 9.80 21.80
N LEU A 235 -15.76 8.49 21.80
CA LEU A 235 -17.07 7.94 22.20
C LEU A 235 -17.41 8.31 23.64
N ARG A 236 -16.49 8.18 24.59
CA ARG A 236 -16.75 8.47 26.01
C ARG A 236 -17.10 9.94 26.25
N ASP A 237 -16.32 10.85 25.68
CA ASP A 237 -16.39 12.28 26.01
C ASP A 237 -17.47 13.01 25.17
N HIS A 238 -17.83 12.47 23.99
CA HIS A 238 -18.89 13.03 23.14
C HIS A 238 -20.23 12.30 23.21
N ALA A 239 -20.33 11.06 23.74
CA ALA A 239 -21.62 10.36 23.85
C ALA A 239 -22.64 11.02 24.80
N GLY A 240 -22.24 12.01 25.60
CA GLY A 240 -23.12 12.76 26.50
C GLY A 240 -23.62 14.11 25.95
N HIS A 241 -23.15 14.55 24.79
CA HIS A 241 -23.44 15.89 24.25
C HIS A 241 -24.10 15.79 22.87
N HIS A 242 -25.41 15.51 22.86
CA HIS A 242 -26.24 15.86 21.71
C HIS A 242 -26.50 17.38 21.72
N PRO A 243 -26.46 18.06 20.57
CA PRO A 243 -26.95 19.44 20.48
C PRO A 243 -28.41 19.57 20.89
#